data_AF-A0A6G4X5J7-F1
#
_entry.id   AF-A0A6G4X5J7-F1
#
_cell.length_a   1.000
_cell.length_b   1.000
_cell.length_c   1.000
_cell.angle_alpha   90.00
_cell.angle_beta   90.00
_cell.angle_gamma   90.00
#
_symmetry.space_group_name_H-M   'P 1'
#
loop_
_entity.id
_entity.type
_entity.pdbx_description
1 polymer ?
#
loop_
_entity_poly.entity_id
_entity_poly.type
_entity_poly.pdbx_seq_one_letter_code
_entity_poly.pdbx_strand_id
1 'polypeptide(L)'
;GGEEDAAQAPPWKGLDVGSPFDYRKQGILYVAKHLSPPGRDSSRSDMLDELSELVEAAGGRTLGLFSSMRGAQTAAEELRGRLGLPILLQGEETLGELIRRFAEDPATCLFGTLSLWQGVDVPGPNCQLVVMDRVPFPRPDDPLMSARQKAVEEAGGNGFMAVAASHAALLMAQGAGRLVRATGDRGVVAVLDPRLERARYGGFLRASMPDFWYTTDRNQVRRSLAAIDAAAQPD
;
A
#
# COMPACT_ATOMS: atom_id res chain seq x y z
N GLY A 1 -51.17 26.69 9.95
CA GLY A 1 -50.85 26.15 8.63
C GLY A 1 -49.36 26.02 8.53
N GLY A 2 -48.86 24.80 8.32
CA GLY A 2 -47.48 24.49 7.92
C GLY A 2 -46.47 24.37 9.06
N GLU A 3 -46.55 23.30 9.86
CA GLU A 3 -45.36 22.78 10.54
C GLU A 3 -44.48 22.08 9.49
N GLU A 4 -43.20 22.46 9.49
CA GLU A 4 -42.17 21.94 8.59
C GLU A 4 -41.84 20.49 8.96
N ASP A 5 -42.32 19.56 8.13
CA ASP A 5 -41.90 18.16 8.11
C ASP A 5 -40.45 18.08 7.62
N ALA A 6 -39.49 18.29 8.52
CA ALA A 6 -38.09 17.98 8.29
C ALA A 6 -37.95 16.45 8.20
N ALA A 7 -38.04 15.93 6.97
CA ALA A 7 -37.92 14.52 6.65
C ALA A 7 -36.66 13.92 7.29
N GLN A 8 -36.84 13.18 8.38
CA GLN A 8 -35.79 12.42 9.04
C GLN A 8 -35.33 11.34 8.05
N ALA A 9 -34.09 11.46 7.57
CA ALA A 9 -33.48 10.40 6.78
C ALA A 9 -33.53 9.08 7.59
N PRO A 10 -33.91 7.95 6.98
CA PRO A 10 -34.05 6.70 7.70
C PRO A 10 -32.72 6.31 8.37
N PRO A 11 -32.75 5.76 9.59
CA PRO A 11 -31.53 5.38 10.30
C PRO A 11 -30.75 4.35 9.50
N TRP A 12 -29.48 4.65 9.22
CA TRP A 12 -28.59 3.74 8.52
C TRP A 12 -28.43 2.44 9.32
N LYS A 13 -28.71 1.32 8.65
CA LYS A 13 -28.57 -0.02 9.22
C LYS A 13 -27.50 -0.77 8.44
N GLY A 14 -26.29 -0.80 8.98
CA GLY A 14 -25.20 -1.63 8.47
C GLY A 14 -25.16 -2.99 9.15
N LEU A 15 -24.82 -4.03 8.39
CA LEU A 15 -24.48 -5.35 8.91
C LEU A 15 -23.00 -5.59 8.59
N ASP A 16 -22.17 -5.73 9.61
CA ASP A 16 -20.80 -6.22 9.46
C ASP A 16 -20.84 -7.75 9.43
N VAL A 17 -20.55 -8.34 8.27
CA VAL A 17 -20.55 -9.79 8.06
C VAL A 17 -19.19 -10.44 8.34
N GLY A 18 -18.22 -9.67 8.86
CA GLY A 18 -16.85 -10.13 9.06
C GLY A 18 -16.14 -10.43 7.73
N SER A 19 -14.82 -10.64 7.81
CA SER A 19 -14.03 -11.09 6.66
C SER A 19 -13.95 -12.62 6.64
N PRO A 20 -14.08 -13.28 5.47
CA PRO A 20 -13.82 -14.71 5.35
C PRO A 20 -12.33 -15.08 5.47
N PHE A 21 -11.43 -14.09 5.57
CA PHE A 21 -9.98 -14.26 5.54
C PHE A 21 -9.34 -14.27 6.94
N ASP A 22 -8.31 -15.09 7.12
CA ASP A 22 -7.48 -15.11 8.34
C ASP A 22 -6.23 -14.25 8.10
N TYR A 23 -6.40 -12.93 8.11
CA TYR A 23 -5.36 -11.98 7.74
C TYR A 23 -4.06 -12.19 8.53
N ARG A 24 -4.11 -12.53 9.82
CA ARG A 24 -2.90 -12.76 10.63
C ARG A 24 -2.07 -13.95 10.14
N LYS A 25 -2.72 -14.99 9.61
CA LYS A 25 -2.02 -16.16 9.05
C LYS A 25 -1.65 -16.00 7.58
N GLN A 26 -2.34 -15.11 6.87
CA GLN A 26 -2.14 -14.90 5.44
C GLN A 26 -1.12 -13.80 5.14
N GLY A 27 -1.09 -12.73 5.91
CA GLY A 27 -0.28 -11.57 5.58
C GLY A 27 0.59 -11.07 6.71
N ILE A 28 1.71 -10.47 6.33
CA ILE A 28 2.63 -9.75 7.20
C ILE A 28 2.55 -8.26 6.87
N LEU A 29 2.40 -7.41 7.87
CA LEU A 29 2.63 -5.97 7.74
C LEU A 29 4.05 -5.67 8.22
N TYR A 30 4.90 -5.28 7.28
CA TYR A 30 6.27 -4.87 7.55
C TYR A 30 6.45 -3.38 7.41
N VAL A 31 7.13 -2.78 8.40
CA VAL A 31 7.52 -1.37 8.36
C VAL A 31 9.03 -1.26 8.45
N ALA A 32 9.65 -0.70 7.41
CA ALA A 32 11.09 -0.50 7.31
C ALA A 32 11.53 0.68 8.18
N LYS A 33 11.50 0.49 9.51
CA LYS A 33 11.76 1.55 10.50
C LYS A 33 13.19 2.09 10.46
N HIS A 34 14.15 1.34 9.91
CA HIS A 34 15.56 1.72 9.84
C HIS A 34 15.85 2.76 8.75
N LEU A 35 14.96 2.90 7.76
CA LEU A 35 15.15 3.83 6.64
C LEU A 35 15.15 5.29 7.09
N SER A 36 15.72 6.13 6.23
CA SER A 36 15.62 7.58 6.32
C SER A 36 14.19 8.05 6.02
N PRO A 37 13.63 9.01 6.78
CA PRO A 37 12.31 9.56 6.47
C PRO A 37 12.25 10.17 5.05
N PRO A 38 11.13 10.03 4.33
CA PRO A 38 10.97 10.62 3.01
C PRO A 38 11.22 12.14 3.03
N GLY A 39 12.02 12.64 2.07
CA GLY A 39 12.35 14.05 1.94
C GLY A 39 13.64 14.50 2.66
N ARG A 40 14.26 13.65 3.49
CA ARG A 40 15.58 13.94 4.11
C ARG A 40 16.75 13.66 3.16
N ASP A 41 16.68 12.56 2.43
CA ASP A 41 17.64 12.19 1.39
C ASP A 41 16.95 12.25 0.02
N SER A 42 17.56 13.00 -0.92
CA SER A 42 17.05 13.14 -2.28
C SER A 42 17.26 11.89 -3.13
N SER A 43 18.29 11.09 -2.83
CA SER A 43 18.64 9.88 -3.56
C SER A 43 17.73 8.70 -3.19
N ARG A 44 17.29 8.64 -1.92
CA ARG A 44 16.54 7.50 -1.34
C ARG A 44 17.22 6.14 -1.63
N SER A 45 18.54 6.10 -1.66
CA SER A 45 19.32 4.88 -1.94
C SER A 45 19.01 3.76 -0.95
N ASP A 46 18.92 4.08 0.35
CA ASP A 46 18.57 3.13 1.41
C ASP A 46 17.21 2.45 1.18
N MET A 47 16.23 3.20 0.68
CA MET A 47 14.92 2.66 0.32
C MET A 47 14.98 1.78 -0.94
N LEU A 48 15.75 2.18 -1.96
CA LEU A 48 15.93 1.39 -3.17
C LEU A 48 16.67 0.08 -2.91
N ASP A 49 17.65 0.09 -2.01
CA ASP A 49 18.35 -1.11 -1.55
C ASP A 49 17.37 -2.05 -0.82
N GLU A 50 16.60 -1.53 0.14
CA GLU A 50 15.56 -2.29 0.83
C GLU A 50 14.51 -2.85 -0.15
N LEU A 51 14.03 -2.04 -1.09
CA LEU A 51 13.08 -2.47 -2.11
C LEU A 51 13.65 -3.59 -2.98
N SER A 52 14.91 -3.47 -3.41
CA SER A 52 15.59 -4.49 -4.23
C SER A 52 15.67 -5.83 -3.49
N GLU A 53 16.09 -5.80 -2.21
CA GLU A 53 16.21 -7.00 -1.37
C GLU A 53 14.85 -7.67 -1.09
N LEU A 54 13.77 -6.89 -0.98
CA LEU A 54 12.42 -7.43 -0.79
C LEU A 54 11.87 -8.05 -2.07
N VAL A 55 12.04 -7.37 -3.21
CA VAL A 55 11.60 -7.88 -4.52
C VAL A 55 12.34 -9.17 -4.88
N GLU A 56 13.64 -9.23 -4.65
CA GLU A 56 14.44 -10.43 -4.86
C GLU A 56 13.98 -11.58 -3.95
N ALA A 57 13.75 -11.30 -2.66
CA ALA A 57 13.25 -12.32 -1.72
C ALA A 57 11.84 -12.82 -2.07
N ALA A 58 11.04 -12.01 -2.75
CA ALA A 58 9.70 -12.38 -3.24
C ALA A 58 9.74 -13.11 -4.60
N GLY A 59 10.92 -13.31 -5.20
CA GLY A 59 11.04 -13.89 -6.54
C GLY A 59 10.39 -13.03 -7.62
N GLY A 60 10.29 -11.71 -7.42
CA GLY A 60 9.41 -10.85 -8.18
C GLY A 60 8.06 -10.69 -7.48
N ARG A 61 6.96 -11.03 -8.15
CA ARG A 61 5.61 -11.08 -7.55
C ARG A 61 5.17 -9.81 -6.82
N THR A 62 5.65 -8.66 -7.28
CA THR A 62 5.60 -7.41 -6.52
C THR A 62 4.70 -6.37 -7.17
N LEU A 63 3.73 -5.86 -6.41
CA LEU A 63 2.97 -4.67 -6.71
C LEU A 63 3.55 -3.46 -5.96
N GLY A 64 4.15 -2.53 -6.71
CA GLY A 64 4.72 -1.29 -6.16
C GLY A 64 3.75 -0.12 -6.24
N LEU A 65 3.28 0.34 -5.08
CA LEU A 65 2.32 1.42 -4.89
C LEU A 65 3.04 2.71 -4.45
N PHE A 66 3.44 3.52 -5.42
CA PHE A 66 4.19 4.74 -5.19
C PHE A 66 3.27 5.95 -5.00
N SER A 67 3.73 6.89 -4.19
CA SER A 67 3.10 8.20 -3.96
C SER A 67 3.22 9.18 -5.15
N SER A 68 4.14 8.91 -6.09
CA SER A 68 4.34 9.73 -7.29
C SER A 68 4.87 8.91 -8.46
N MET A 69 4.53 9.31 -9.69
CA MET A 69 5.05 8.68 -10.91
C MET A 69 6.57 8.79 -11.02
N ARG A 70 7.14 9.93 -10.61
CA ARG A 70 8.60 10.10 -10.57
C ARG A 70 9.26 9.05 -9.66
N GLY A 71 8.69 8.80 -8.48
CA GLY A 71 9.19 7.77 -7.58
C GLY A 71 9.10 6.35 -8.18
N ALA A 72 8.00 6.04 -8.86
CA ALA A 72 7.83 4.77 -9.55
C ALA A 72 8.84 4.59 -10.70
N GLN A 73 9.07 5.65 -11.50
CA GLN A 73 10.06 5.68 -12.59
C GLN A 73 11.47 5.40 -12.06
N THR A 74 11.91 6.15 -11.05
CA THR A 74 13.23 5.95 -10.44
C THR A 74 13.41 4.54 -9.90
N ALA A 75 12.41 4.00 -9.20
CA ALA A 75 12.48 2.63 -8.69
C ALA A 75 12.51 1.59 -9.83
N ALA A 76 11.72 1.78 -10.89
CA ALA A 76 11.71 0.87 -12.02
C ALA A 76 13.05 0.85 -12.77
N GLU A 77 13.60 2.03 -13.07
CA GLU A 77 14.90 2.17 -13.73
C GLU A 77 16.02 1.50 -12.92
N GLU A 78 16.09 1.80 -11.62
CA GLU A 78 17.13 1.25 -10.75
C GLU A 78 17.01 -0.25 -10.57
N LEU A 79 15.81 -0.76 -10.30
CA LEU A 79 15.63 -2.19 -10.09
C LEU A 79 15.81 -3.00 -11.39
N ARG A 80 15.50 -2.45 -12.58
CA ARG A 80 15.81 -3.12 -13.86
C ARG A 80 17.31 -3.32 -14.06
N GLY A 81 18.13 -2.40 -13.54
CA GLY A 81 19.59 -2.51 -13.58
C GLY A 81 20.17 -3.48 -12.54
N ARG A 82 19.45 -3.71 -11.44
CA ARG A 82 19.90 -4.53 -10.30
C ARG A 82 19.37 -5.96 -10.34
N LEU A 83 18.13 -6.12 -10.78
CA LEU A 83 17.37 -7.36 -10.74
C LEU A 83 17.14 -7.83 -12.17
N GLY A 84 17.49 -9.08 -12.45
CA GLY A 84 17.19 -9.73 -13.73
C GLY A 84 15.71 -10.10 -13.89
N LEU A 85 14.80 -9.32 -13.30
CA LEU A 85 13.36 -9.58 -13.23
C LEU A 85 12.59 -8.59 -14.12
N PRO A 86 11.46 -8.99 -14.73
CA PRO A 86 10.63 -8.07 -15.49
C PRO A 86 9.99 -7.04 -14.56
N ILE A 87 10.15 -5.76 -14.87
CA ILE A 87 9.52 -4.67 -14.13
C ILE A 87 8.70 -3.85 -15.11
N LEU A 88 7.39 -3.88 -14.91
CA LEU A 88 6.40 -3.13 -15.65
C LEU A 88 6.13 -1.80 -14.95
N LEU A 89 6.01 -0.72 -15.71
CA LEU A 89 5.76 0.60 -15.16
C LEU A 89 4.50 1.23 -15.78
N GLN A 90 3.65 1.77 -14.90
CA GLN A 90 2.51 2.58 -15.30
C GLN A 90 2.92 3.67 -16.31
N GLY A 91 2.21 3.73 -17.43
CA GLY A 91 2.41 4.73 -18.48
C GLY A 91 3.32 4.28 -19.63
N GLU A 92 4.00 3.14 -19.51
CA GLU A 92 4.72 2.53 -20.64
C GLU A 92 3.78 1.75 -21.56
N GLU A 93 2.72 1.15 -21.01
CA GLU A 93 1.67 0.44 -21.76
C GLU A 93 0.29 0.74 -21.18
N THR A 94 -0.77 0.22 -21.83
CA THR A 94 -2.13 0.31 -21.30
C THR A 94 -2.23 -0.46 -19.98
N LEU A 95 -3.02 0.06 -19.03
CA LEU A 95 -3.16 -0.58 -17.72
C LEU A 95 -3.65 -2.03 -17.83
N GLY A 96 -4.59 -2.32 -18.73
CA GLY A 96 -5.09 -3.68 -18.96
C GLY A 96 -3.98 -4.65 -19.39
N GLU A 97 -3.08 -4.21 -20.28
CA GLU A 97 -1.95 -5.00 -20.73
C GLU A 97 -0.90 -5.20 -19.63
N LEU A 98 -0.60 -4.15 -18.84
CA LEU A 98 0.30 -4.26 -17.68
C LEU A 98 -0.21 -5.27 -16.65
N ILE A 99 -1.51 -5.24 -16.35
CA ILE A 99 -2.15 -6.20 -15.43
C ILE A 99 -2.08 -7.61 -16.01
N ARG A 100 -2.39 -7.78 -17.30
CA ARG A 100 -2.35 -9.08 -17.97
C ARG A 100 -0.97 -9.70 -17.86
N ARG A 101 0.09 -8.95 -18.20
CA ARG A 101 1.47 -9.44 -18.12
C ARG A 101 1.90 -9.80 -16.69
N PHE A 102 1.56 -8.96 -15.72
CA PHE A 102 1.82 -9.26 -14.30
C PHE A 102 1.08 -10.52 -13.81
N ALA A 103 -0.13 -10.77 -14.32
CA ALA A 103 -0.89 -11.98 -13.99
C ALA A 103 -0.38 -13.25 -14.71
N GLU A 104 0.34 -13.11 -15.82
CA GLU A 104 0.84 -14.24 -16.63
C GLU A 104 2.21 -14.74 -16.19
N ASP A 105 3.08 -13.84 -15.73
CA ASP A 105 4.43 -14.19 -15.29
C ASP A 105 4.62 -13.87 -13.80
N PRO A 106 4.77 -14.90 -12.94
CA PRO A 106 5.04 -14.70 -11.53
C PRO A 106 6.29 -13.86 -11.21
N ALA A 107 7.34 -13.93 -12.03
CA ALA A 107 8.57 -13.18 -11.78
C ALA A 107 8.40 -11.67 -12.01
N THR A 108 7.28 -11.25 -12.60
CA THR A 108 7.04 -9.86 -12.98
C THR A 108 6.68 -8.99 -11.78
N CYS A 109 7.20 -7.76 -11.79
CA CYS A 109 6.82 -6.68 -10.88
C CYS A 109 6.03 -5.62 -11.63
N LEU A 110 5.09 -4.97 -10.95
CA LEU A 110 4.25 -3.93 -11.53
C LEU A 110 4.25 -2.69 -10.64
N PHE A 111 4.85 -1.61 -11.13
CA PHE A 111 5.03 -0.37 -10.40
C PHE A 111 4.11 0.73 -10.95
N GLY A 112 3.47 1.46 -10.05
CA GLY A 112 2.61 2.59 -10.42
C GLY A 112 2.22 3.44 -9.22
N THR A 113 1.38 4.44 -9.47
CA THR A 113 0.86 5.33 -8.45
C THR A 113 -0.36 4.76 -7.74
N LEU A 114 -0.46 4.99 -6.43
CA LEU A 114 -1.58 4.55 -5.58
C LEU A 114 -2.96 4.86 -6.15
N SER A 115 -3.13 6.03 -6.77
CA SER A 115 -4.41 6.45 -7.36
C SER A 115 -4.84 5.61 -8.58
N LEU A 116 -3.90 5.03 -9.32
CA LEU A 116 -4.25 4.23 -10.49
C LEU A 116 -4.82 2.85 -10.12
N TRP A 117 -4.51 2.36 -8.93
CA TRP A 117 -4.89 1.01 -8.48
C TRP A 117 -6.26 0.94 -7.79
N GLN A 118 -7.02 2.03 -7.83
CA GLN A 118 -8.40 2.03 -7.36
C GLN A 118 -9.30 1.30 -8.37
N GLY A 119 -10.01 0.27 -7.92
CA GLY A 119 -10.93 -0.49 -8.77
C GLY A 119 -10.30 -1.54 -9.70
N VAL A 120 -8.98 -1.75 -9.65
CA VAL A 120 -8.29 -2.79 -10.42
C VAL A 120 -8.19 -4.08 -9.62
N ASP A 121 -8.72 -5.19 -10.13
CA ASP A 121 -8.40 -6.53 -9.63
C ASP A 121 -7.18 -7.07 -10.39
N VAL A 122 -6.16 -7.53 -9.67
CA VAL A 122 -4.88 -7.97 -10.27
C VAL A 122 -4.80 -9.50 -10.19
N PRO A 123 -5.53 -10.27 -11.01
CA PRO A 123 -5.79 -11.69 -10.78
C PRO A 123 -4.53 -12.55 -10.53
N GLY A 124 -4.63 -13.48 -9.57
CA GLY A 124 -3.71 -14.62 -9.45
C GLY A 124 -2.82 -14.70 -8.21
N PRO A 125 -2.15 -15.85 -7.99
CA PRO A 125 -1.19 -16.11 -6.90
C PRO A 125 0.13 -15.31 -7.04
N ASN A 126 0.20 -14.40 -8.01
CA ASN A 126 1.41 -13.69 -8.39
C ASN A 126 1.65 -12.41 -7.57
N CYS A 127 0.73 -11.97 -6.73
CA CYS A 127 0.99 -10.83 -5.84
C CYS A 127 1.30 -11.33 -4.43
N GLN A 128 2.59 -11.45 -4.11
CA GLN A 128 3.06 -11.85 -2.78
C GLN A 128 3.67 -10.69 -2.01
N LEU A 129 4.04 -9.61 -2.70
CA LEU A 129 4.58 -8.42 -2.09
C LEU A 129 3.82 -7.19 -2.59
N VAL A 130 3.20 -6.46 -1.67
CA VAL A 130 2.69 -5.11 -1.92
C VAL A 130 3.62 -4.12 -1.24
N VAL A 131 4.23 -3.20 -1.98
CA VAL A 131 5.12 -2.19 -1.41
C VAL A 131 4.48 -0.81 -1.49
N MET A 132 4.54 -0.04 -0.40
CA MET A 132 4.23 1.39 -0.37
C MET A 132 5.50 2.19 -0.10
N ASP A 133 5.89 3.07 -1.02
CA ASP A 133 7.16 3.82 -0.91
C ASP A 133 7.13 4.86 0.23
N ARG A 134 5.93 5.32 0.60
CA ARG A 134 5.64 6.19 1.75
C ARG A 134 4.16 6.24 2.11
N VAL A 135 3.86 6.82 3.27
CA VAL A 135 2.47 7.13 3.65
C VAL A 135 1.87 8.12 2.65
N PRO A 136 0.71 7.80 2.03
CA PRO A 136 0.12 8.61 0.96
C PRO A 136 -0.73 9.76 1.50
N PHE A 137 -0.07 10.72 2.15
CA PHE A 137 -0.73 11.96 2.51
C PHE A 137 -1.12 12.75 1.26
N PRO A 138 -2.24 13.50 1.31
CA PRO A 138 -2.57 14.46 0.26
C PRO A 138 -1.44 15.46 0.09
N ARG A 139 -1.30 16.00 -1.12
CA ARG A 139 -0.26 17.00 -1.38
C ARG A 139 -0.57 18.28 -0.58
N PRO A 140 0.45 18.96 -0.02
CA PRO A 140 0.23 20.17 0.76
C PRO A 140 -0.42 21.32 -0.02
N ASP A 141 -0.24 21.34 -1.35
CA ASP A 141 -0.77 22.37 -2.26
C ASP A 141 -2.19 22.06 -2.77
N ASP A 142 -2.84 20.98 -2.31
CA ASP A 142 -4.23 20.68 -2.62
C ASP A 142 -5.17 21.69 -1.90
N PRO A 143 -5.84 22.60 -2.64
CA PRO A 143 -6.65 23.65 -2.03
C PRO A 143 -7.88 23.09 -1.31
N LEU A 144 -8.47 22.01 -1.83
CA LEU A 144 -9.66 21.40 -1.25
C LEU A 144 -9.32 20.71 0.07
N MET A 145 -8.22 19.96 0.11
CA MET A 145 -7.77 19.30 1.33
C MET A 145 -7.34 20.30 2.40
N SER A 146 -6.72 21.41 1.99
CA SER A 146 -6.35 22.51 2.89
C SER A 146 -7.59 23.19 3.49
N ALA A 147 -8.60 23.50 2.66
CA ALA A 147 -9.86 24.09 3.12
C ALA A 147 -10.60 23.17 4.10
N ARG A 148 -10.65 21.86 3.82
CA ARG A 148 -11.28 20.87 4.72
C ARG A 148 -10.57 20.77 6.06
N GLN A 149 -9.23 20.78 6.08
CA GLN A 149 -8.45 20.77 7.32
C GLN A 149 -8.76 22.00 8.16
N LYS A 150 -8.73 23.18 7.55
CA LYS A 150 -9.03 24.45 8.22
C LYS A 150 -10.45 24.47 8.82
N ALA A 151 -11.44 23.97 8.09
CA ALA A 151 -12.82 23.91 8.60
C ALA A 151 -12.95 23.03 9.86
N VAL A 152 -12.21 21.91 9.93
CA VAL A 152 -12.18 21.06 11.13
C VAL A 152 -11.48 21.75 12.29
N GLU A 153 -10.39 22.46 12.02
CA GLU A 153 -9.65 23.22 13.03
C GLU A 153 -10.49 24.38 13.60
N GLU A 154 -11.21 25.10 12.73
CA GLU A 154 -12.17 26.16 13.13
C GLU A 154 -13.32 25.61 14.01
N ALA A 155 -13.69 24.34 13.83
CA ALA A 155 -14.64 23.62 14.69
C ALA A 155 -14.00 23.02 15.97
N GLY A 156 -12.72 23.29 16.26
CA GLY A 156 -12.00 22.82 17.45
C GLY A 156 -11.46 21.39 17.35
N GLY A 157 -11.45 20.80 16.16
CA GLY A 157 -10.93 19.45 15.92
C GLY A 157 -9.47 19.42 15.46
N ASN A 158 -8.95 18.21 15.25
CA ASN A 158 -7.63 18.00 14.65
C ASN A 158 -7.76 17.81 13.13
N GLY A 159 -7.57 18.88 12.35
CA GLY A 159 -7.73 18.88 10.90
C GLY A 159 -6.87 17.84 10.19
N PHE A 160 -5.60 17.73 10.57
CA PHE A 160 -4.69 16.71 10.03
C PHE A 160 -5.24 15.30 10.23
N MET A 161 -5.67 14.94 11.45
CA MET A 161 -6.20 13.61 11.72
C MET A 161 -7.50 13.36 10.97
N ALA A 162 -8.44 14.31 11.00
CA ALA A 162 -9.75 14.15 10.39
C ALA A 162 -9.69 14.03 8.86
N VAL A 163 -8.77 14.74 8.21
CA VAL A 163 -8.71 14.85 6.74
C VAL A 163 -7.53 14.09 6.18
N ALA A 164 -6.30 14.51 6.49
CA ALA A 164 -5.10 13.96 5.86
C ALA A 164 -4.80 12.52 6.30
N ALA A 165 -4.88 12.24 7.62
CA ALA A 165 -4.64 10.90 8.14
C ALA A 165 -5.76 9.93 7.74
N SER A 166 -7.03 10.33 7.83
CA SER A 166 -8.16 9.52 7.35
C SER A 166 -8.06 9.19 5.85
N HIS A 167 -7.66 10.15 5.03
CA HIS A 167 -7.46 9.93 3.60
C HIS A 167 -6.31 8.94 3.34
N ALA A 168 -5.17 9.11 4.02
CA ALA A 168 -4.05 8.18 3.92
C ALA A 168 -4.44 6.77 4.40
N ALA A 169 -5.17 6.66 5.51
CA ALA A 169 -5.68 5.40 6.06
C ALA A 169 -6.51 4.62 5.04
N LEU A 170 -7.42 5.31 4.33
CA LEU A 170 -8.24 4.71 3.28
C LEU A 170 -7.39 4.17 2.13
N LEU A 171 -6.45 4.95 1.61
CA LEU A 171 -5.58 4.54 0.51
C LEU A 171 -4.68 3.36 0.91
N MET A 172 -4.14 3.38 2.13
CA MET A 172 -3.34 2.28 2.66
C MET A 172 -4.17 1.01 2.84
N ALA A 173 -5.40 1.11 3.37
CA ALA A 173 -6.30 -0.03 3.48
C ALA A 173 -6.60 -0.65 2.11
N GLN A 174 -6.89 0.18 1.10
CA GLN A 174 -7.13 -0.25 -0.27
C GLN A 174 -5.91 -0.91 -0.91
N GLY A 175 -4.73 -0.32 -0.74
CA GLY A 175 -3.48 -0.88 -1.25
C GLY A 175 -3.12 -2.21 -0.57
N ALA A 176 -3.24 -2.27 0.75
CA ALA A 176 -2.98 -3.46 1.55
C ALA A 176 -3.96 -4.61 1.24
N GLY A 177 -5.22 -4.28 0.94
CA GLY A 177 -6.25 -5.24 0.51
C GLY A 177 -5.97 -5.92 -0.83
N ARG A 178 -4.96 -5.46 -1.61
CA ARG A 178 -4.52 -6.14 -2.83
C ARG A 178 -3.74 -7.42 -2.58
N LEU A 179 -3.23 -7.60 -1.35
CA LEU A 179 -2.45 -8.77 -0.99
C LEU A 179 -3.31 -10.04 -0.83
N VAL A 180 -4.44 -9.93 -0.12
CA VAL A 180 -5.27 -11.09 0.26
C VAL A 180 -6.63 -10.99 -0.41
N ARG A 181 -6.87 -11.85 -1.40
CA ARG A 181 -8.09 -11.90 -2.21
C ARG A 181 -8.74 -13.28 -2.24
N ALA A 182 -7.95 -14.33 -2.00
CA ALA A 182 -8.41 -15.70 -1.80
C ALA A 182 -7.91 -16.26 -0.46
N THR A 183 -8.53 -17.34 0.02
CA THR A 183 -8.19 -18.00 1.29
C THR A 183 -6.80 -18.63 1.30
N GLY A 184 -6.21 -18.87 0.12
CA GLY A 184 -4.87 -19.42 -0.04
C GLY A 184 -3.76 -18.36 -0.14
N ASP A 185 -4.13 -17.09 -0.33
CA ASP A 185 -3.14 -16.03 -0.57
C ASP A 185 -2.26 -15.83 0.67
N ARG A 186 -0.95 -15.71 0.41
CA ARG A 186 0.05 -15.40 1.42
C ARG A 186 1.02 -14.35 0.91
N GLY A 187 1.45 -13.45 1.79
CA GLY A 187 2.48 -12.49 1.42
C GLY A 187 2.72 -11.38 2.42
N VAL A 188 3.28 -10.28 1.93
CA VAL A 188 3.75 -9.16 2.75
C VAL A 188 3.25 -7.83 2.18
N VAL A 189 2.72 -6.97 3.05
CA VAL A 189 2.59 -5.54 2.80
C VAL A 189 3.78 -4.84 3.44
N ALA A 190 4.66 -4.26 2.63
CA ALA A 190 5.84 -3.53 3.08
C ALA A 190 5.62 -2.01 2.95
N VAL A 191 5.75 -1.28 4.05
CA VAL A 191 5.71 0.18 4.05
C VAL A 191 7.12 0.72 4.29
N LEU A 192 7.68 1.35 3.25
CA LEU A 192 9.06 1.86 3.23
C LEU A 192 9.13 3.31 3.75
N ASP A 193 8.44 3.56 4.85
CA ASP A 193 8.40 4.86 5.50
C ASP A 193 8.39 4.70 7.03
N PRO A 194 9.50 5.07 7.70
CA PRO A 194 9.66 4.86 9.14
C PRO A 194 8.67 5.70 9.97
N ARG A 195 7.99 6.68 9.36
CA ARG A 195 6.98 7.49 10.06
C ARG A 195 5.77 6.66 10.47
N LEU A 196 5.46 5.56 9.77
CA LEU A 196 4.37 4.67 10.17
C LEU A 196 4.64 4.00 11.53
N GLU A 197 5.91 3.76 11.87
CA GLU A 197 6.32 3.24 13.18
C GLU A 197 6.50 4.37 14.20
N ARG A 198 7.15 5.47 13.81
CA ARG A 198 7.65 6.51 14.75
C ARG A 198 6.66 7.62 15.05
N ALA A 199 5.74 7.93 14.14
CA ALA A 199 4.83 9.07 14.32
C ALA A 199 3.63 8.71 15.19
N ARG A 200 3.07 9.69 15.90
CA ARG A 200 1.88 9.51 16.76
C ARG A 200 0.67 8.95 16.01
N TYR A 201 0.50 9.32 14.74
CA TYR A 201 -0.59 8.81 13.89
C TYR A 201 -0.35 7.38 13.39
N GLY A 202 0.84 6.82 13.58
CA GLY A 202 1.23 5.54 13.00
C GLY A 202 0.35 4.37 13.44
N GLY A 203 -0.04 4.35 14.72
CA GLY A 203 -0.98 3.35 15.25
C GLY A 203 -2.35 3.39 14.56
N PHE A 204 -2.88 4.60 14.30
CA PHE A 204 -4.14 4.79 13.60
C PHE A 204 -4.09 4.27 12.16
N LEU A 205 -3.01 4.58 11.42
CA LEU A 205 -2.83 4.10 10.05
C LEU A 205 -2.61 2.58 9.97
N ARG A 206 -1.90 1.99 10.95
CA ARG A 206 -1.74 0.53 10.99
C ARG A 206 -3.06 -0.17 11.27
N ALA A 207 -3.86 0.37 12.17
CA ALA A 207 -5.17 -0.19 12.53
C ALA A 207 -6.21 -0.07 11.40
N SER A 208 -6.00 0.77 10.39
CA SER A 208 -6.91 0.87 9.24
C SER A 208 -6.66 -0.18 8.17
N MET A 209 -5.51 -0.84 8.18
CA MET A 209 -5.20 -1.94 7.27
C MET A 209 -5.75 -3.27 7.83
N PRO A 210 -5.86 -4.33 7.00
CA PRO A 210 -6.17 -5.66 7.51
C PRO A 210 -5.22 -6.07 8.64
N ASP A 211 -5.72 -6.83 9.61
CA ASP A 211 -4.99 -7.24 10.82
C ASP A 211 -3.92 -8.32 10.48
N PHE A 212 -2.90 -7.91 9.74
CA PHE A 212 -1.75 -8.71 9.38
C PHE A 212 -0.80 -8.86 10.56
N TRP A 213 0.02 -9.92 10.55
CA TRP A 213 1.08 -10.06 11.55
C TRP A 213 2.11 -8.92 11.40
N TYR A 214 2.31 -8.13 12.45
CA TYR A 214 3.15 -6.94 12.40
C TYR A 214 4.62 -7.21 12.72
N THR A 215 5.55 -6.68 11.92
CA THR A 215 6.98 -6.72 12.22
C THR A 215 7.74 -5.49 11.70
N THR A 216 8.90 -5.25 12.30
CA THR A 216 9.91 -4.28 11.85
C THR A 216 11.27 -4.93 11.62
N ASP A 217 11.33 -6.26 11.67
CA ASP A 217 12.54 -7.05 11.43
C ASP A 217 12.67 -7.40 9.95
N ARG A 218 13.61 -6.73 9.26
CA ARG A 218 13.89 -6.94 7.84
C ARG A 218 14.33 -8.37 7.51
N ASN A 219 15.09 -9.01 8.41
CA ASN A 219 15.58 -10.36 8.19
C ASN A 219 14.43 -11.36 8.28
N GLN A 220 13.53 -11.18 9.25
CA GLN A 220 12.36 -12.01 9.37
C GLN A 220 11.44 -11.88 8.16
N VAL A 221 11.22 -10.67 7.65
CA VAL A 221 10.35 -10.48 6.48
C VAL A 221 10.94 -11.11 5.22
N ARG A 222 12.25 -10.96 4.98
CA ARG A 222 12.93 -11.55 3.82
C ARG A 222 12.90 -13.08 3.86
N ARG A 223 13.14 -13.69 5.03
CA ARG A 223 12.97 -15.14 5.20
C ARG A 223 11.54 -15.59 4.92
N SER A 224 10.56 -14.80 5.35
CA SER A 224 9.15 -15.13 5.15
C SER A 224 8.78 -15.05 3.67
N LEU A 225 9.20 -13.99 2.96
CA LEU A 225 9.02 -13.85 1.51
C LEU A 225 9.65 -15.02 0.75
N ALA A 226 10.91 -15.35 1.04
CA ALA A 226 11.61 -16.45 0.37
C ALA A 226 10.91 -17.81 0.61
N ALA A 227 10.38 -18.04 1.82
CA ALA A 227 9.62 -19.25 2.11
C ALA A 227 8.25 -19.28 1.39
N ILE A 228 7.60 -18.12 1.23
CA ILE A 228 6.33 -18.01 0.49
C ILE A 228 6.55 -18.22 -1.01
N ASP A 229 7.61 -17.65 -1.60
CA ASP A 229 7.94 -17.88 -3.01
C ASP A 229 8.31 -19.34 -3.28
N ALA A 230 9.17 -19.94 -2.45
CA ALA A 230 9.53 -21.35 -2.58
C ALA A 230 8.33 -22.30 -2.50
N ALA A 231 7.32 -21.98 -1.68
CA ALA A 231 6.09 -22.76 -1.59
C ALA A 231 5.12 -22.54 -2.76
N ALA A 232 5.32 -21.50 -3.56
CA ALA A 232 4.48 -21.14 -4.70
C ALA A 232 5.05 -21.60 -6.06
N GLN A 233 6.31 -22.03 -6.11
CA GLN A 233 6.88 -22.66 -7.29
C GLN A 233 6.28 -24.07 -7.43
N PRO A 234 5.65 -24.41 -8.58
CA PRO A 234 5.20 -25.78 -8.82
C PRO A 234 6.41 -26.73 -8.92
N ASP A 235 6.26 -27.94 -8.37
CA ASP A 235 7.23 -29.04 -8.53
C ASP A 235 7.54 -29.35 -10.01
#